data_AF-A0A0D3IT51-F1
#
_entry.id   AF-A0A0D3IT51-F1
#
_cell.length_a   1.000
_cell.length_b   1.000
_cell.length_c   1.000
_cell.angle_alpha   90.00
_cell.angle_beta   90.00
_cell.angle_gamma   90.00
#
_symmetry.space_group_name_H-M   'P 1'
#
loop_
_entity.id
_entity.type
_entity.pdbx_description
1 polymer ?
#
loop_
_entity_poly.entity_id
_entity_poly.type
_entity_poly.pdbx_seq_one_letter_code
_entity_poly.pdbx_strand_id
1 'polypeptide(L)'
;MSDPVMAADGHAYERTAIERWLATKSTSPMTGGELENTSLFPHHMLRRMIRDWDGARKAACDAGATYTTVRGSREGSTRRPVSDTSYASK
;
A
#
# COMPACT_ATOMS: atom_id res chain seq x y z
N MET A 1 3.05 2.53 -13.63
CA MET A 1 2.28 2.15 -14.83
C MET A 1 1.62 3.42 -15.32
N SER A 2 2.11 3.97 -16.44
CA SER A 2 1.74 5.29 -16.95
C SER A 2 0.70 5.18 -18.05
N ASP A 3 0.81 4.17 -18.90
CA ASP A 3 -0.16 3.86 -19.94
C ASP A 3 -0.52 2.37 -19.94
N PRO A 4 -1.55 1.98 -19.16
CA PRO A 4 -2.04 0.63 -19.20
C PRO A 4 -2.75 0.34 -20.53
N VAL A 5 -2.29 -0.69 -21.24
CA VAL A 5 -2.88 -1.20 -22.47
C VAL A 5 -3.32 -2.65 -22.27
N MET A 6 -4.50 -2.99 -22.76
CA MET A 6 -5.04 -4.34 -22.80
C MET A 6 -4.58 -5.02 -24.09
N ALA A 7 -4.00 -6.20 -23.97
CA ALA A 7 -3.68 -7.06 -25.10
C ALA A 7 -4.84 -8.03 -25.42
N ALA A 8 -4.74 -8.74 -26.54
CA ALA A 8 -5.75 -9.71 -26.98
C ALA A 8 -5.95 -10.87 -25.99
N ASP A 9 -5.01 -11.09 -25.07
CA ASP A 9 -5.09 -12.08 -23.99
C ASP A 9 -5.97 -11.62 -22.80
N GLY A 10 -6.56 -10.43 -22.86
CA GLY A 10 -7.36 -9.84 -21.80
C GLY A 10 -6.56 -9.30 -20.61
N HIS A 11 -5.23 -9.26 -20.71
CA HIS A 11 -4.36 -8.76 -19.66
C HIS A 11 -3.92 -7.32 -19.95
N ALA A 12 -3.73 -6.55 -18.87
CA ALA A 12 -3.27 -5.17 -18.94
C ALA A 12 -1.75 -5.09 -18.70
N TYR A 13 -1.03 -4.54 -19.66
CA TYR A 13 0.41 -4.31 -19.63
C TYR A 13 0.73 -2.82 -19.72
N GLU A 14 1.96 -2.45 -19.38
CA GLU A 14 2.46 -1.11 -19.71
C GLU A 14 2.79 -1.07 -21.21
N ARG A 15 2.34 -0.02 -21.91
CA ARG A 15 2.60 0.19 -23.34
C ARG A 15 4.07 -0.08 -23.73
N THR A 16 5.00 0.58 -23.06
CA THR A 16 6.43 0.48 -23.38
C THR A 16 7.00 -0.91 -23.12
N ALA A 17 6.46 -1.65 -22.14
CA ALA A 17 6.90 -2.99 -21.81
C ALA A 17 6.43 -3.99 -22.87
N ILE A 18 5.14 -3.94 -23.25
CA ILE A 18 4.59 -4.85 -24.24
C ILE A 18 5.14 -4.56 -25.64
N GLU A 19 5.37 -3.30 -26.01
CA GLU A 19 6.01 -2.93 -27.28
C GLU A 19 7.43 -3.53 -27.39
N ARG A 20 8.24 -3.44 -26.33
CA ARG A 20 9.57 -4.05 -26.29
C ARG A 20 9.53 -5.58 -26.32
N TRP A 21 8.54 -6.17 -25.65
CA TRP A 21 8.35 -7.60 -25.66
C TRP A 21 7.99 -8.11 -27.05
N LEU A 22 7.01 -7.46 -27.70
CA LEU A 22 6.56 -7.77 -29.06
C LEU A 22 7.64 -7.59 -30.12
N ALA A 23 8.63 -6.74 -29.87
CA ALA A 23 9.81 -6.62 -30.73
C ALA A 23 10.69 -7.89 -30.70
N THR A 24 10.58 -8.72 -29.67
CA THR A 24 11.39 -9.95 -29.50
C THR A 24 10.55 -11.23 -29.61
N LYS A 25 9.32 -11.20 -29.09
CA LYS A 25 8.45 -12.37 -28.94
C LYS A 25 6.99 -11.99 -29.18
N SER A 26 6.28 -12.81 -29.95
CA SER A 26 4.85 -12.67 -30.24
C SER A 26 3.95 -13.39 -29.21
N THR A 27 4.42 -13.55 -27.97
CA THR A 27 3.70 -14.26 -26.90
C THR A 27 3.30 -13.32 -25.78
N SER A 28 2.42 -13.76 -24.88
CA SER A 28 2.01 -13.03 -23.69
C SER A 28 3.12 -13.07 -22.65
N PRO A 29 3.57 -11.91 -22.10
CA PRO A 29 4.58 -11.88 -21.05
C PRO A 29 4.12 -12.56 -19.75
N MET A 30 2.82 -12.53 -19.43
CA MET A 30 2.29 -13.12 -18.19
C MET A 30 1.98 -14.61 -18.34
N THR A 31 1.30 -14.99 -19.43
CA THR A 31 0.80 -16.37 -19.58
C THR A 31 1.69 -17.24 -20.45
N GLY A 32 2.61 -16.66 -21.22
CA GLY A 32 3.43 -17.37 -22.20
C GLY A 32 2.65 -17.88 -23.42
N GLY A 33 1.33 -17.65 -23.48
CA GLY A 33 0.49 -18.03 -24.62
C GLY A 33 0.79 -17.19 -25.86
N GLU A 34 0.51 -17.72 -27.04
CA GLU A 34 0.69 -16.98 -28.29
C GLU A 34 -0.34 -15.85 -28.39
N LEU A 35 0.10 -14.62 -28.70
CA LEU A 35 -0.83 -13.52 -28.94
C LEU A 35 -1.40 -13.68 -30.34
N GLU A 36 -2.70 -13.98 -30.46
CA GLU A 36 -3.38 -14.06 -31.75
C GLU A 36 -3.26 -12.74 -32.54
N ASN A 37 -3.22 -11.61 -31.84
CA ASN A 37 -3.04 -10.30 -32.45
C ASN A 37 -2.26 -9.34 -31.54
N THR A 38 -1.47 -8.47 -32.17
CA THR A 38 -0.69 -7.40 -31.54
C THR A 38 -1.52 -6.15 -31.24
N SER A 39 -2.85 -6.27 -31.28
CA SER A 39 -3.77 -5.16 -31.06
C SER A 39 -3.75 -4.76 -29.59
N LEU A 40 -3.21 -3.56 -29.31
CA LEU A 40 -3.14 -2.98 -27.98
C LEU A 40 -4.24 -1.93 -27.80
N PHE A 41 -5.13 -2.16 -26.85
CA PHE A 41 -6.24 -1.27 -26.55
C PHE A 41 -5.96 -0.46 -25.28
N PRO A 42 -6.01 0.87 -25.28
CA PRO A 42 -5.77 1.66 -24.08
C PRO A 42 -6.85 1.39 -23.00
N HIS A 43 -6.42 1.04 -21.78
CA HIS A 43 -7.33 0.74 -20.67
C HIS A 43 -7.56 1.98 -19.78
N HIS A 44 -8.45 2.86 -20.22
CA HIS A 44 -8.72 4.14 -19.54
C HIS A 44 -9.19 4.01 -18.08
N MET A 45 -10.03 3.01 -17.77
CA MET A 45 -10.49 2.78 -16.40
C MET A 45 -9.34 2.41 -15.45
N LEU A 46 -8.43 1.53 -15.87
CA LEU A 46 -7.27 1.15 -15.06
C LEU A 46 -6.34 2.33 -14.84
N ARG A 47 -6.14 3.17 -15.88
CA ARG A 47 -5.38 4.42 -15.75
C ARG A 47 -5.98 5.35 -14.69
N ARG A 48 -7.30 5.46 -14.65
CA ARG A 48 -8.00 6.26 -13.63
C ARG A 48 -7.79 5.68 -12.23
N MET A 49 -8.01 4.37 -12.05
CA MET A 49 -7.81 3.70 -10.76
C MET A 49 -6.38 3.86 -10.23
N ILE A 50 -5.37 3.73 -11.10
CA ILE A 50 -3.96 3.93 -10.72
C ILE A 50 -3.71 5.38 -10.30
N ARG A 51 -4.24 6.36 -11.04
CA ARG A 51 -4.12 7.78 -10.69
C ARG A 51 -4.76 8.11 -9.35
N ASP A 52 -5.97 7.61 -9.14
CA ASP A 52 -6.72 7.84 -7.90
C ASP A 52 -5.98 7.21 -6.72
N TRP A 53 -5.43 6.00 -6.90
CA TRP A 53 -4.59 5.33 -5.91
C TRP A 53 -3.30 6.09 -5.59
N ASP A 54 -2.57 6.58 -6.59
CA ASP A 54 -1.34 7.37 -6.37
C ASP A 54 -1.65 8.69 -5.66
N GLY A 55 -2.73 9.37 -6.06
CA GLY A 55 -3.20 10.59 -5.40
C GLY A 55 -3.56 10.37 -3.93
N ALA A 56 -4.31 9.31 -3.62
CA ALA A 56 -4.66 8.96 -2.25
C ALA A 56 -3.42 8.62 -1.40
N ARG A 57 -2.44 7.91 -1.97
CA ARG A 57 -1.17 7.60 -1.29
C ARG A 57 -0.35 8.85 -0.99
N LYS A 58 -0.28 9.79 -1.93
CA LYS A 58 0.42 11.06 -1.71
C LYS A 58 -0.28 11.92 -0.66
N ALA A 59 -1.61 12.02 -0.72
CA ALA A 59 -2.37 12.69 0.34
C ALA A 59 -2.15 12.04 1.73
N ALA A 60 -2.02 10.71 1.79
CA ALA A 60 -1.77 10.01 3.04
C ALA A 60 -0.35 10.24 3.61
N CYS A 61 0.69 10.38 2.79
CA CYS A 61 2.02 10.75 3.30
C CYS A 61 2.08 12.21 3.73
N ASP A 62 1.36 13.09 3.05
CA ASP A 62 1.29 14.51 3.40
C ASP A 62 0.46 14.76 4.67
N ALA A 63 -0.51 13.88 4.97
CA ALA A 63 -1.31 13.92 6.20
C ALA A 63 -0.68 13.17 7.40
N GLY A 64 0.44 12.48 7.20
CA GLY A 64 1.05 11.55 8.17
C GLY A 64 1.93 12.16 9.26
N ALA A 65 1.87 13.47 9.53
CA ALA A 65 2.71 14.15 10.53
C ALA A 65 2.11 14.21 11.96
N THR A 66 1.13 13.38 12.32
CA THR A 66 0.61 13.37 13.71
C THR A 66 0.31 11.97 14.25
N TYR A 67 1.29 11.07 14.27
CA TYR A 67 1.26 10.04 15.32
C TYR A 67 1.76 10.70 16.61
N THR A 68 0.86 11.29 17.39
CA THR A 68 1.17 11.65 18.77
C THR A 68 1.28 10.34 19.54
N THR A 69 2.51 9.83 19.68
CA THR A 69 2.80 8.80 20.69
C THR A 69 2.46 9.39 22.05
N VAL A 70 1.28 9.07 22.56
CA VAL A 70 0.92 9.28 23.96
C VAL A 70 1.81 8.32 24.77
N ARG A 71 2.97 8.81 25.19
CA ARG A 71 3.86 8.12 26.12
C ARG A 71 3.10 8.02 27.44
N GLY A 72 2.63 6.81 27.73
CA GLY A 72 1.73 6.48 28.83
C GLY A 72 2.12 7.10 30.17
N SER A 73 1.13 7.72 30.78
CA SER A 73 1.07 8.08 32.19
C SER A 73 1.44 6.87 33.05
N ARG A 74 2.55 7.00 33.79
CA ARG A 74 2.86 6.10 34.91
C ARG A 74 1.96 6.48 36.08
N GLU A 75 0.82 5.82 36.22
CA GLU A 75 0.10 5.79 37.51
C GLU A 75 0.42 4.47 38.20
N GLY A 76 1.51 4.50 38.97
CA GLY A 76 1.93 3.43 39.85
C GLY A 76 1.52 3.70 41.29
N SER A 77 0.41 3.07 41.69
CA SER A 77 0.23 2.43 43.00
C SER A 77 0.44 3.30 44.25
N THR A 78 -0.67 3.80 44.79
CA THR A 78 -0.77 4.26 46.18
C THR A 78 -0.43 3.12 47.14
N ARG A 79 0.72 3.24 47.80
CA ARG A 79 1.08 2.40 48.96
C ARG A 79 0.03 2.57 50.04
N ARG A 80 -0.57 1.45 50.46
CA ARG A 80 -1.37 1.37 51.68
C ARG A 80 -0.56 1.91 52.88
N PRO A 81 -1.17 2.68 53.80
CA PRO A 81 -0.51 3.03 55.04
C PRO A 81 -0.41 1.77 55.92
N VAL A 82 0.80 1.39 56.32
CA VAL A 82 0.99 0.50 57.47
C VAL A 82 0.74 1.33 58.72
N SER A 83 -0.33 1.01 59.44
CA SER A 83 -0.58 1.53 60.79
C SER A 83 0.44 0.90 61.73
N ASP A 84 1.57 1.56 61.90
CA ASP A 84 2.52 1.26 62.97
C ASP A 84 2.57 2.44 63.92
N THR A 85 1.71 2.41 64.93
CA THR A 85 1.89 3.18 66.15
C THR A 85 1.03 2.57 67.23
N SER A 86 1.66 1.83 68.15
CA SER A 86 1.45 2.06 69.58
C SER A 86 2.43 1.20 70.38
N TYR A 87 3.64 1.72 70.50
CA TYR A 87 4.47 1.57 71.69
C TYR A 87 3.76 2.20 72.91
N ALA A 88 3.39 1.41 73.91
CA ALA A 88 3.21 1.81 75.32
C ALA A 88 2.81 0.56 76.13
N SER A 89 3.71 -0.12 76.84
CA SER A 89 4.33 0.23 78.13
C SER A 89 3.41 -0.02 79.33
N LYS A 90 3.92 -0.88 80.23
CA LYS A 90 3.55 -1.19 81.62
C LYS A 90 2.65 -2.39 81.89
#